data_AF-A0A3S0EGC8-F1
#
_entry.id   AF-A0A3S0EGC8-F1
#
_cell.length_a   1.000
_cell.length_b   1.000
_cell.length_c   1.000
_cell.angle_alpha   90.00
_cell.angle_beta   90.00
_cell.angle_gamma   90.00
#
_symmetry.space_group_name_H-M   'P 1'
#
loop_
_entity.id
_entity.type
_entity.pdbx_description
1 polymer ?
#
loop_
_entity_poly.entity_id
_entity_poly.type
_entity_poly.pdbx_seq_one_letter_code
_entity_poly.pdbx_strand_id
1 'polypeptide(L)' 'MANHKVTVEQLPNGEWACFLHVTGHDEPVNLGREFKNDEQAENWLNVSESVTVIEMMIRKYQK' A
#
# COMPACT_ATOMS: atom_id res chain seq x y z
N MET A 1 -17.28 -0.06 6.73
CA MET A 1 -16.32 -1.12 6.37
C MET A 1 -15.40 -0.51 5.33
N ALA A 2 -14.08 -0.56 5.54
CA ALA A 2 -13.10 0.19 4.75
C ALA A 2 -13.20 -0.12 3.24
N ASN A 3 -13.52 0.89 2.43
CA ASN A 3 -13.61 0.80 0.96
C ASN A 3 -12.22 0.85 0.28
N HIS A 4 -11.25 0.15 0.85
CA HIS A 4 -9.91 0.10 0.30
C HIS A 4 -9.29 -1.28 0.51
N LYS A 5 -8.44 -1.68 -0.42
CA LYS A 5 -7.69 -2.93 -0.37
C LYS A 5 -6.20 -2.61 -0.49
N VAL A 6 -5.36 -3.35 0.22
CA VAL A 6 -3.91 -3.26 0.03
C VAL A 6 -3.41 -4.57 -0.58
N THR A 7 -2.53 -4.47 -1.57
CA THR A 7 -1.81 -5.61 -2.16
C THR A 7 -0.31 -5.45 -1.95
N VAL A 8 0.39 -6.58 -1.90
CA VAL A 8 1.84 -6.66 -1.86
C VAL A 8 2.29 -7.26 -3.18
N GLU A 9 3.11 -6.53 -3.93
CA GLU A 9 3.49 -6.90 -5.30
C GLU A 9 5.00 -6.71 -5.50
N GLN A 10 5.61 -7.61 -6.28
CA GLN A 10 7.01 -7.49 -6.67
C GLN A 10 7.15 -6.50 -7.82
N LEU A 11 8.08 -5.56 -7.65
CA LEU A 11 8.46 -4.58 -8.64
C LEU A 11 9.46 -5.17 -9.67
N PRO A 12 9.61 -4.56 -10.86
CA PRO A 12 10.56 -5.03 -11.86
C PRO A 12 12.03 -5.02 -11.43
N ASN A 13 12.38 -4.25 -10.40
CA ASN A 13 13.72 -4.23 -9.78
C ASN A 13 13.96 -5.43 -8.84
N GLY A 14 12.94 -6.27 -8.60
CA GLY A 14 13.00 -7.43 -7.70
C GLY A 14 12.64 -7.10 -6.25
N GLU A 15 12.47 -5.82 -5.90
CA GLU A 15 11.98 -5.38 -4.60
C GLU A 15 10.45 -5.53 -4.51
N TRP A 16 9.92 -5.44 -3.31
CA TRP A 16 8.49 -5.58 -3.03
C TRP A 16 7.92 -4.28 -2.54
N ALA A 17 6.70 -3.94 -2.95
CA ALA A 17 6.02 -2.72 -2.50
C ALA A 17 4.57 -3.00 -2.15
N CYS A 18 4.02 -2.13 -1.33
CA CYS A 18 2.60 -2.18 -0.95
C CYS A 18 1.81 -1.17 -1.77
N PHE A 19 0.68 -1.61 -2.30
CA PHE A 19 -0.19 -0.84 -3.18
C PHE A 19 -1.59 -0.72 -2.61
N LEU A 20 -2.08 0.50 -2.52
CA LEU A 20 -3.43 0.83 -2.06
C LEU A 20 -4.38 0.96 -3.24
N HIS A 21 -5.44 0.15 -3.22
CA HIS A 21 -6.56 0.19 -4.14
C HIS A 21 -7.69 0.97 -3.46
N VAL A 22 -8.04 2.11 -4.05
CA VAL A 22 -9.11 2.99 -3.55
C VAL A 22 -10.30 2.89 -4.48
N THR A 23 -11.50 2.65 -3.96
CA THR A 23 -12.73 2.65 -4.78
C THR A 23 -12.90 3.99 -5.49
N GLY A 24 -13.03 3.96 -6.82
CA GLY A 24 -13.16 5.17 -7.66
C GLY A 24 -11.83 5.69 -8.21
N HIS A 25 -10.71 5.05 -7.88
CA HIS A 25 -9.41 5.32 -8.47
C HIS A 25 -8.91 4.04 -9.15
N ASP A 26 -8.85 4.05 -10.49
CA ASP A 26 -8.54 2.85 -11.28
C ASP A 26 -7.12 2.32 -11.05
N GLU A 27 -6.16 3.20 -10.78
CA GLU A 27 -4.76 2.80 -10.61
C GLU A 27 -4.39 2.53 -9.14
N PRO A 28 -3.68 1.44 -8.83
CA PRO A 28 -3.17 1.22 -7.48
C PRO A 28 -2.14 2.29 -7.09
N VAL A 29 -2.24 2.80 -5.86
CA VAL A 29 -1.36 3.82 -5.32
C VAL A 29 -0.22 3.14 -4.55
N ASN A 30 1.03 3.33 -5.01
CA ASN A 30 2.19 2.87 -4.25
C ASN A 30 2.28 3.62 -2.91
N LEU A 31 2.43 2.89 -1.80
CA LEU A 31 2.55 3.43 -0.46
C LEU A 31 3.93 4.04 -0.14
N GLY A 32 4.86 4.02 -1.10
CA GLY A 32 6.12 4.76 -1.08
C GLY A 32 7.28 4.05 -0.37
N ARG A 33 7.13 2.75 -0.09
CA ARG A 33 8.16 1.94 0.57
C ARG A 33 8.43 0.66 -0.22
N GLU A 34 9.71 0.36 -0.37
CA GLU A 34 10.22 -0.83 -1.05
C GLU A 34 10.90 -1.76 -0.02
N PHE A 35 10.77 -3.05 -0.24
CA PHE A 35 11.18 -4.12 0.66
C PHE A 35 11.96 -5.19 -0.09
N LYS A 36 12.84 -5.91 0.62
CA LYS A 36 13.68 -6.93 -0.02
C LYS A 36 12.93 -8.21 -0.34
N ASN A 37 11.84 -8.48 0.36
CA ASN A 37 10.99 -9.65 0.18
C ASN A 37 9.53 -9.32 0.55
N ASP A 38 8.63 -10.21 0.17
CA ASP A 38 7.19 -10.18 0.46
C ASP A 38 6.91 -10.16 1.96
N GLU A 39 7.59 -11.01 2.73
CA GLU A 39 7.40 -11.12 4.19
C GLU A 39 7.64 -9.77 4.89
N GLN A 40 8.66 -9.01 4.50
CA GLN A 40 8.92 -7.67 5.05
C GLN A 40 7.83 -6.67 4.70
N ALA A 41 7.31 -6.72 3.47
CA ALA A 41 6.23 -5.86 3.01
C ALA A 41 4.93 -6.18 3.77
N GLU A 42 4.57 -7.46 3.92
CA GLU A 42 3.42 -7.91 4.70
C GLU A 42 3.56 -7.53 6.18
N ASN A 43 4.74 -7.75 6.78
CA ASN A 43 4.99 -7.36 8.16
C ASN A 43 4.86 -5.84 8.37
N TRP A 44 5.28 -5.04 7.39
CA TRP A 44 5.10 -3.59 7.47
C TRP A 44 3.62 -3.18 7.48
N LEU A 45 2.73 -3.91 6.80
CA LEU A 45 1.29 -3.65 6.86
C LEU A 45 0.67 -3.86 8.25
N ASN A 46 1.40 -4.49 9.18
CA ASN A 46 0.98 -4.69 10.56
C ASN A 46 1.51 -3.62 11.54
N VAL A 47 2.37 -2.69 11.10
CA VAL A 47 2.90 -1.62 11.97
C VAL A 47 2.05 -0.34 11.90
N SER A 48 2.10 0.48 12.94
CA SER A 48 1.31 1.73 13.01
C SER A 48 1.66 2.77 11.93
N GLU A 49 2.90 2.74 11.43
CA GLU A 49 3.34 3.61 10.34
C GLU A 49 2.53 3.35 9.07
N SER A 50 2.33 2.08 8.69
CA SER A 50 1.61 1.74 7.45
C SER A 50 0.14 2.14 7.52
N VAL A 51 -0.50 1.97 8.68
CA VAL A 51 -1.88 2.44 8.92
C VAL A 51 -1.98 3.95 8.67
N THR A 52 -1.03 4.72 9.21
CA THR A 52 -0.99 6.17 9.04
C THR A 52 -0.83 6.57 7.58
N VAL A 53 0.07 5.90 6.85
CA VAL A 53 0.29 6.13 5.42
C VAL A 53 -0.95 5.80 4.61
N ILE A 54 -1.60 4.66 4.88
CA ILE A 54 -2.83 4.22 4.22
C ILE A 54 -3.94 5.27 4.43
N GLU A 55 -4.18 5.72 5.66
CA GLU A 55 -5.20 6.74 5.95
C GLU A 55 -4.93 8.06 5.21
N MET A 56 -3.67 8.49 5.16
CA MET A 56 -3.27 9.71 4.45
C MET A 56 -3.53 9.59 2.95
N MET A 57 -3.18 8.45 2.35
CA MET A 57 -3.40 8.20 0.93
C MET A 57 -4.90 8.10 0.60
N ILE A 58 -5.69 7.39 1.41
CA ILE A 58 -7.15 7.33 1.24
C ILE A 58 -7.75 8.75 1.21
N ARG A 59 -7.41 9.60 2.18
CA ARG A 59 -7.90 10.98 2.23
C ARG A 59 -7.46 11.83 1.04
N LYS A 60 -6.31 11.52 0.45
CA LYS A 60 -5.78 12.21 -0.74
C LYS A 60 -6.56 11.84 -2.01
N TYR A 61 -6.91 10.56 -2.18
CA TYR A 61 -7.53 10.04 -3.41
C TYR A 61 -9.06 9.88 -3.35
N GLN A 62 -9.68 9.99 -2.18
CA GLN A 62 -11.14 10.04 -2.01
C GLN A 62 -11.71 11.48 -1.94
N LYS A 63 -10.94 12.49 -2.33
CA LYS A 63 -11.42 13.87 -2.49
C LYS A 63 -11.97 14.10 -3.88
#